data_AF-U5NZ94-F1
#
_entry.id   AF-U5NZ94-F1
#
_cell.length_a   1.000
_cell.length_b   1.000
_cell.length_c   1.000
_cell.angle_alpha   90.00
_cell.angle_beta   90.00
_cell.angle_gamma   90.00
#
_symmetry.space_group_name_H-M   'P 1'
#
loop_
_entity.id
_entity.type
_entity.pdbx_description
1 polymer ?
#
loop_
_entity_poly.entity_id
_entity_poly.type
_entity_poly.pdbx_seq_one_letter_code
_entity_poly.pdbx_strand_id
1 'polypeptide(L)'
;RAINPENGFFGVAPGTSMHTNPVAMKTVLSNTVFTNVAKTSDGGIFWEGLEKETPNNVTVTSWLGDTNWTKESGKPAAHPNSRFCTPAGQCPIIDPAWEDPKGVPISAILFGGRRPQGVPLVYEAFDWKHGVLIGGAMRSEATAAAEHKGKVIMHDPFAM
;
A
#
# COMPACT_ATOMS: atom_id res chain seq x y z
N ARG A 1 11.31 -21.91 5.82
CA ARG A 1 9.85 -21.82 5.97
C ARG A 1 9.52 -20.39 6.37
N ALA A 2 8.35 -19.87 5.99
CA ALA A 2 7.89 -18.55 6.41
C ALA A 2 6.48 -18.64 7.00
N ILE A 3 6.22 -17.79 7.98
CA ILE A 3 4.90 -17.51 8.53
C ILE A 3 4.66 -16.01 8.41
N ASN A 4 3.40 -15.59 8.34
CA ASN A 4 3.03 -14.20 8.59
C ASN A 4 2.69 -14.05 10.08
N PRO A 5 3.44 -13.27 10.88
CA PRO A 5 3.12 -13.07 12.30
C PRO A 5 1.95 -12.09 12.51
N GLU A 6 1.48 -11.40 11.47
CA GLU A 6 0.38 -10.43 11.54
C GLU A 6 -1.00 -11.09 11.34
N ASN A 7 -2.04 -10.49 11.92
CA ASN A 7 -3.45 -10.95 11.79
C ASN A 7 -4.31 -10.01 10.92
N GLY A 8 -3.69 -9.09 10.20
CA GLY A 8 -4.38 -8.05 9.46
C GLY A 8 -3.49 -7.36 8.44
N PHE A 9 -4.09 -6.46 7.68
CA PHE A 9 -3.37 -5.61 6.75
C PHE A 9 -3.46 -4.16 7.22
N PHE A 10 -2.31 -3.50 7.30
CA PHE A 10 -2.21 -2.05 7.52
C PHE A 10 -1.80 -1.35 6.22
N GLY A 11 -2.68 -1.38 5.23
CA GLY A 11 -2.37 -0.95 3.86
C GLY A 11 -2.51 0.56 3.65
N VAL A 12 -1.67 1.12 2.78
CA VAL A 12 -1.81 2.50 2.28
C VAL A 12 -3.07 2.59 1.44
N ALA A 13 -3.95 3.53 1.79
CA ALA A 13 -5.23 3.69 1.09
C ALA A 13 -5.08 4.38 -0.28
N PRO A 14 -4.41 5.56 -0.40
CA PRO A 14 -4.31 6.28 -1.68
C PRO A 14 -3.74 5.43 -2.81
N GLY A 15 -4.36 5.50 -3.98
CA GLY A 15 -4.05 4.67 -5.15
C GLY A 15 -4.69 3.29 -5.16
N THR A 16 -5.32 2.84 -4.07
CA THR A 16 -6.13 1.60 -4.04
C THR A 16 -7.48 1.85 -4.71
N SER A 17 -7.86 1.01 -5.66
CA SER A 17 -9.13 1.10 -6.39
C SER A 17 -9.52 -0.27 -6.94
N MET A 18 -10.72 -0.40 -7.51
CA MET A 18 -11.13 -1.62 -8.21
C MET A 18 -10.27 -1.91 -9.44
N HIS A 19 -9.55 -0.92 -9.97
CA HIS A 19 -8.60 -1.12 -11.06
C HIS A 19 -7.24 -1.60 -10.58
N THR A 20 -6.69 -1.01 -9.51
CA THR A 20 -5.33 -1.29 -9.05
C THR A 20 -5.25 -2.47 -8.08
N ASN A 21 -6.25 -2.61 -7.19
CA ASN A 21 -6.31 -3.68 -6.20
C ASN A 21 -7.77 -3.99 -5.80
N PRO A 22 -8.54 -4.67 -6.68
CA PRO A 22 -9.92 -5.07 -6.39
C PRO A 22 -10.02 -6.05 -5.21
N VAL A 23 -8.95 -6.77 -4.89
CA VAL A 23 -8.90 -7.66 -3.72
C VAL A 23 -8.96 -6.83 -2.45
N ALA A 24 -8.09 -5.83 -2.30
CA ALA A 24 -8.10 -4.94 -1.14
C ALA A 24 -9.44 -4.21 -1.02
N MET A 25 -10.00 -3.71 -2.13
CA MET A 25 -11.31 -3.06 -2.11
C MET A 25 -12.39 -3.96 -1.53
N LYS A 26 -12.42 -5.26 -1.88
CA LYS A 26 -13.37 -6.22 -1.30
C LYS A 26 -13.10 -6.52 0.17
N THR A 27 -11.84 -6.57 0.58
CA THR A 27 -11.42 -6.83 1.98
C THR A 27 -11.86 -5.72 2.93
N VAL A 28 -11.78 -4.46 2.51
CA VAL A 28 -11.95 -3.30 3.40
C VAL A 28 -13.40 -2.84 3.60
N LEU A 29 -14.38 -3.48 2.96
CA LEU A 29 -15.80 -3.05 3.00
C LEU A 29 -16.48 -3.28 4.35
N SER A 30 -15.90 -4.10 5.23
CA SER A 30 -16.46 -4.42 6.54
C SER A 30 -15.36 -4.57 7.59
N ASN A 31 -15.72 -4.37 8.87
CA ASN A 31 -14.83 -4.51 10.04
C ASN A 31 -13.45 -3.85 9.88
N THR A 32 -13.40 -2.71 9.19
CA THR A 32 -12.15 -2.03 8.83
C THR A 32 -12.12 -0.65 9.48
N VAL A 33 -10.97 -0.31 10.06
CA VAL A 33 -10.71 1.03 10.58
C VAL A 33 -9.91 1.81 9.54
N PHE A 34 -10.41 2.97 9.15
CA PHE A 34 -9.70 3.89 8.26
C PHE A 34 -9.14 5.07 9.04
N THR A 35 -7.91 5.47 8.75
CA THR A 35 -7.21 6.56 9.43
C THR A 35 -6.71 7.58 8.41
N ASN A 36 -7.08 8.85 8.62
CA ASN A 36 -6.71 10.00 7.78
C ASN A 36 -7.16 9.92 6.30
N VAL A 37 -8.20 9.15 6.01
CA VAL A 37 -8.90 9.19 4.72
C VAL A 37 -9.97 10.29 4.73
N ALA A 38 -10.48 10.65 3.55
CA ALA A 38 -11.65 11.52 3.45
C ALA A 38 -12.96 10.74 3.65
N LYS A 39 -14.02 11.47 3.96
CA LYS A 39 -15.38 10.94 4.18
C LYS A 39 -16.33 11.53 3.15
N THR A 40 -17.20 10.72 2.56
CA THR A 40 -18.26 11.18 1.66
C THR A 40 -19.56 11.47 2.43
N SER A 41 -20.42 12.32 1.89
CA SER A 41 -21.67 12.75 2.54
C SER A 41 -22.68 11.63 2.79
N ASP A 42 -22.59 10.54 2.03
CA ASP A 42 -23.39 9.31 2.17
C ASP A 42 -22.81 8.31 3.19
N GLY A 43 -21.72 8.67 3.88
CA GLY A 43 -21.10 7.84 4.92
C GLY A 43 -20.00 6.91 4.42
N GLY A 44 -19.63 6.99 3.14
CA GLY A 44 -18.48 6.28 2.58
C GLY A 44 -17.13 6.94 2.86
N ILE A 45 -16.11 6.42 2.17
CA ILE A 45 -14.72 6.91 2.23
C ILE A 45 -14.29 7.47 0.88
N PHE A 46 -13.24 8.27 0.91
CA PHE A 46 -12.59 8.77 -0.30
C PHE A 46 -11.08 8.93 -0.09
N TRP A 47 -10.33 8.72 -1.17
CA TRP A 47 -8.91 9.05 -1.31
C TRP A 47 -8.59 9.19 -2.80
N GLU A 48 -7.43 9.79 -3.10
CA GLU A 48 -6.93 9.95 -4.46
C GLU A 48 -6.82 8.59 -5.18
N GLY A 49 -7.49 8.46 -6.32
CA GLY A 49 -7.61 7.22 -7.08
C GLY A 49 -9.01 6.58 -7.10
N LEU A 50 -9.94 7.03 -6.25
CA LEU A 50 -11.34 6.57 -6.23
C LEU A 50 -12.29 7.43 -7.06
N GLU A 51 -11.80 8.37 -7.86
CA GLU A 51 -12.63 9.36 -8.55
C GLU A 51 -13.64 8.75 -9.52
N LYS A 52 -13.37 7.54 -10.05
CA LYS A 52 -14.26 6.82 -10.96
C LYS A 52 -15.31 5.96 -10.23
N GLU A 53 -15.07 5.67 -8.95
CA GLU A 53 -15.90 4.80 -8.12
C GLU A 53 -16.81 5.60 -7.19
N THR A 54 -16.46 6.87 -6.95
CA THR A 54 -17.22 7.77 -6.10
C THR A 54 -18.37 8.40 -6.88
N PRO A 55 -19.63 8.35 -6.38
CA PRO A 55 -20.76 9.00 -7.03
C PRO A 55 -20.54 10.51 -7.24
N ASN A 56 -21.01 11.07 -8.35
CA ASN A 56 -20.83 12.51 -8.63
C ASN A 56 -21.70 13.42 -7.76
N ASN A 57 -22.68 12.86 -7.03
CA ASN A 57 -23.67 13.60 -6.24
C ASN A 57 -23.35 13.62 -4.74
N VAL A 58 -22.17 13.16 -4.32
CA VAL A 58 -21.73 13.23 -2.91
C VAL A 58 -20.69 14.32 -2.73
N THR A 59 -20.72 14.98 -1.57
CA THR A 59 -19.64 15.88 -1.18
C THR A 59 -18.58 15.13 -0.37
N VAL A 60 -17.36 15.65 -0.34
CA VAL A 60 -16.21 15.02 0.33
C VAL A 60 -15.71 15.95 1.43
N THR A 61 -15.58 15.42 2.63
CA THR A 61 -14.87 16.07 3.74
C THR A 61 -13.46 15.50 3.83
N SER A 62 -12.45 16.35 3.71
CA SER A 62 -11.05 15.92 3.76
C SER A 62 -10.65 15.38 5.14
N TRP A 63 -9.51 14.70 5.22
CA TRP A 63 -8.93 14.19 6.45
C TRP A 63 -8.59 15.27 7.50
N LEU A 64 -8.47 16.53 7.08
CA LEU A 64 -8.30 17.69 7.96
C LEU A 64 -9.62 18.32 8.41
N GLY A 65 -10.77 17.74 8.01
CA GLY A 65 -12.10 18.26 8.33
C GLY A 65 -12.59 19.37 7.42
N ASP A 66 -11.91 19.65 6.30
CA ASP A 66 -12.40 20.60 5.29
C ASP A 66 -13.60 20.01 4.54
N THR A 67 -14.79 20.54 4.82
CA THR A 67 -16.08 20.11 4.26
C THR A 67 -16.34 20.67 2.87
N ASN A 68 -15.54 21.65 2.42
CA ASN A 68 -15.63 22.26 1.10
C ASN A 68 -14.53 21.73 0.16
N TRP A 69 -13.95 20.57 0.46
CA TRP A 69 -12.91 20.00 -0.38
C TRP A 69 -13.45 19.70 -1.78
N THR A 70 -12.71 20.13 -2.78
CA THR A 70 -12.94 19.78 -4.18
C THR A 70 -11.62 19.37 -4.85
N LYS A 71 -11.70 18.73 -6.02
CA LYS A 71 -10.49 18.33 -6.78
C LYS A 71 -9.63 19.54 -7.18
N GLU A 72 -10.24 20.71 -7.29
CA GLU A 72 -9.59 21.98 -7.66
C GLU A 72 -8.91 22.66 -6.45
N SER A 73 -9.12 22.17 -5.23
CA SER A 73 -8.57 22.77 -4.00
C SER A 73 -7.04 22.68 -3.89
N GLY A 74 -6.38 21.92 -4.77
CA GLY A 74 -4.91 21.78 -4.82
C GLY A 74 -4.28 21.05 -3.63
N LYS A 75 -5.11 20.52 -2.72
CA LYS A 75 -4.71 19.73 -1.54
C LYS A 75 -5.35 18.35 -1.62
N PRO A 76 -4.68 17.28 -1.15
CA PRO A 76 -5.28 15.96 -1.17
C PRO A 76 -6.41 15.85 -0.14
N ALA A 77 -7.46 15.12 -0.49
CA ALA A 77 -8.58 14.78 0.38
C ALA A 77 -8.14 13.85 1.50
N ALA A 78 -7.27 12.88 1.20
CA ALA A 78 -6.71 11.95 2.16
C ALA A 78 -5.22 12.24 2.40
N HIS A 79 -4.70 11.89 3.57
CA HIS A 79 -3.26 11.97 3.78
C HIS A 79 -2.54 11.00 2.81
N PRO A 80 -1.39 11.35 2.19
CA PRO A 80 -0.68 10.44 1.27
C PRO A 80 -0.25 9.09 1.88
N ASN A 81 -0.16 9.03 3.21
CA ASN A 81 0.08 7.81 3.99
C ASN A 81 -1.13 7.46 4.88
N SER A 82 -2.33 7.83 4.47
CA SER A 82 -3.57 7.35 5.10
C SER A 82 -3.71 5.84 4.92
N ARG A 83 -4.39 5.19 5.86
CA ARG A 83 -4.35 3.74 6.02
C ARG A 83 -5.73 3.14 6.19
N PHE A 84 -5.87 1.92 5.73
CA PHE A 84 -6.89 0.99 6.23
C PHE A 84 -6.23 -0.06 7.12
N CYS A 85 -6.90 -0.43 8.20
CA CYS A 85 -6.54 -1.52 9.11
C CYS A 85 -7.69 -2.54 9.09
N THR A 86 -7.46 -3.69 8.47
CA THR A 86 -8.51 -4.70 8.19
C THR A 86 -8.06 -6.11 8.54
N PRO A 87 -8.94 -7.00 9.04
CA PRO A 87 -8.58 -8.39 9.36
C PRO A 87 -8.17 -9.20 8.13
N ALA A 88 -7.11 -10.01 8.26
CA ALA A 88 -6.54 -10.75 7.14
C ALA A 88 -7.52 -11.80 6.57
N GLY A 89 -8.26 -12.48 7.45
CA GLY A 89 -9.23 -13.51 7.07
C GLY A 89 -10.41 -13.01 6.22
N GLN A 90 -10.61 -11.69 6.07
CA GLN A 90 -11.61 -11.13 5.15
C GLN A 90 -11.12 -11.05 3.70
N CYS A 91 -9.84 -11.28 3.45
CA CYS A 91 -9.30 -11.22 2.10
C CYS A 91 -9.86 -12.37 1.26
N PRO A 92 -10.51 -12.08 0.12
CA PRO A 92 -11.17 -13.11 -0.68
C PRO A 92 -10.21 -14.11 -1.33
N ILE A 93 -8.90 -13.87 -1.26
CA ILE A 93 -7.84 -14.73 -1.79
C ILE A 93 -6.80 -15.07 -0.72
N ILE A 94 -7.16 -14.99 0.57
CA ILE A 94 -6.25 -15.40 1.64
C ILE A 94 -5.83 -16.86 1.40
N ASP A 95 -4.52 -17.12 1.48
CA ASP A 95 -3.99 -18.47 1.26
C ASP A 95 -4.50 -19.42 2.35
N PRO A 96 -4.94 -20.66 2.04
CA PRO A 96 -5.45 -21.58 3.07
C PRO A 96 -4.41 -21.96 4.13
N ALA A 97 -3.11 -21.82 3.85
CA ALA A 97 -2.03 -22.08 4.79
C ALA A 97 -1.50 -20.81 5.49
N TRP A 98 -2.20 -19.66 5.40
CA TRP A 98 -1.73 -18.40 5.98
C TRP A 98 -1.54 -18.45 7.51
N GLU A 99 -2.30 -19.31 8.20
CA GLU A 99 -2.20 -19.60 9.63
C GLU A 99 -1.54 -20.97 9.94
N ASP A 100 -0.97 -21.67 8.94
CA ASP A 100 -0.33 -22.97 9.20
C ASP A 100 0.93 -22.77 10.08
N PRO A 101 0.98 -23.36 11.30
CA PRO A 101 2.13 -23.21 12.19
C PRO A 101 3.43 -23.79 11.62
N LYS A 102 3.35 -24.67 10.61
CA LYS A 102 4.53 -25.21 9.90
C LYS A 102 5.10 -24.21 8.90
N GLY A 103 4.32 -23.22 8.50
CA GLY A 103 4.65 -22.23 7.50
C GLY A 103 4.82 -22.79 6.08
N VAL A 104 4.89 -21.86 5.13
CA VAL A 104 5.04 -22.19 3.71
C VAL A 104 6.52 -22.31 3.31
N PRO A 105 6.86 -23.20 2.35
CA PRO A 105 8.20 -23.22 1.79
C PRO A 105 8.43 -21.96 0.94
N ILE A 106 9.63 -21.37 1.04
CA ILE A 106 10.03 -20.22 0.23
C ILE A 106 10.99 -20.70 -0.85
N SER A 107 10.60 -20.48 -2.12
CA SER A 107 11.39 -20.89 -3.28
C SER A 107 12.14 -19.72 -3.94
N ALA A 108 11.74 -18.47 -3.65
CA ALA A 108 12.37 -17.27 -4.18
C ALA A 108 12.28 -16.12 -3.17
N ILE A 109 13.29 -15.26 -3.15
CA ILE A 109 13.32 -13.99 -2.41
C ILE A 109 13.50 -12.89 -3.45
N LEU A 110 12.60 -11.91 -3.47
CA LEU A 110 12.64 -10.81 -4.42
C LEU A 110 13.05 -9.53 -3.70
N PHE A 111 13.96 -8.78 -4.33
CA PHE A 111 14.34 -7.44 -3.93
C PHE A 111 13.84 -6.45 -4.96
N GLY A 112 13.44 -5.25 -4.51
CA GLY A 112 12.92 -4.24 -5.41
C GLY A 112 12.72 -2.90 -4.71
N GLY A 113 12.71 -1.83 -5.50
CA GLY A 113 12.54 -0.47 -5.03
C GLY A 113 12.15 0.46 -6.18
N ARG A 114 11.75 1.69 -5.87
CA ARG A 114 11.36 2.68 -6.88
C ARG A 114 12.62 3.24 -7.55
N ARG A 115 12.86 2.87 -8.80
CA ARG A 115 14.02 3.29 -9.61
C ARG A 115 13.54 3.86 -10.95
N PRO A 116 13.63 5.19 -11.17
CA PRO A 116 13.11 5.80 -12.40
C PRO A 116 13.97 5.50 -13.64
N GLN A 117 15.23 5.09 -13.45
CA GLN A 117 16.17 4.81 -14.54
C GLN A 117 17.22 3.77 -14.14
N GLY A 118 17.70 3.02 -15.13
CA GLY A 118 18.94 2.23 -15.08
C GLY A 118 18.81 0.82 -14.55
N VAL A 119 17.88 0.54 -13.64
CA VAL A 119 17.60 -0.82 -13.17
C VAL A 119 16.58 -1.47 -14.11
N PRO A 120 16.84 -2.67 -14.66
CA PRO A 120 15.89 -3.35 -15.54
C PRO A 120 14.66 -3.83 -14.76
N LEU A 121 13.62 -4.26 -15.48
CA LEU A 121 12.37 -4.75 -14.87
C LEU A 121 12.60 -5.92 -13.90
N VAL A 122 13.41 -6.89 -14.31
CA VAL A 122 13.78 -8.05 -13.50
C VAL A 122 15.14 -8.58 -13.96
N TYR A 123 15.93 -9.07 -13.01
CA TYR A 123 17.14 -9.84 -13.25
C TYR A 123 17.34 -10.82 -12.08
N GLU A 124 18.03 -11.93 -12.34
CA GLU A 124 18.29 -12.97 -11.35
C GLU A 124 19.74 -12.88 -10.83
N ALA A 125 19.92 -13.13 -9.54
CA ALA A 125 21.25 -13.22 -8.95
C ALA A 125 21.96 -14.50 -9.42
N PHE A 126 23.22 -14.36 -9.82
CA PHE A 126 24.06 -15.52 -10.21
C PHE A 126 24.21 -16.59 -9.13
N ASP A 127 24.22 -16.18 -7.86
CA ASP A 127 24.30 -17.09 -6.71
C ASP A 127 23.80 -16.38 -5.44
N TRP A 128 23.87 -17.11 -4.32
CA TRP A 128 23.44 -16.61 -3.01
C TRP A 128 24.22 -15.38 -2.53
N LYS A 129 25.55 -15.36 -2.70
CA LYS A 129 26.39 -14.25 -2.23
C LYS A 129 26.11 -12.99 -3.04
N HIS A 130 25.92 -13.15 -4.35
CA HIS A 130 25.48 -12.06 -5.22
C HIS A 130 24.08 -11.57 -4.83
N GLY A 131 23.15 -12.48 -4.48
CA GLY A 131 21.83 -12.12 -3.97
C GLY A 131 21.89 -11.27 -2.69
N VAL A 132 22.76 -11.64 -1.74
CA VAL A 132 22.99 -10.86 -0.51
C VAL A 132 23.54 -9.47 -0.84
N LEU A 133 24.47 -9.36 -1.80
CA LEU A 133 24.98 -8.07 -2.26
C LEU A 133 23.89 -7.22 -2.91
N ILE A 134 23.03 -7.81 -3.76
CA ILE A 134 21.89 -7.12 -4.37
C ILE A 134 20.97 -6.56 -3.29
N GLY A 135 20.60 -7.37 -2.29
CA GLY A 135 19.79 -6.93 -1.15
C GLY A 135 20.45 -5.80 -0.38
N GLY A 136 21.75 -5.92 -0.07
CA GLY A 136 22.51 -4.90 0.66
C GLY A 136 22.75 -3.60 -0.13
N ALA A 137 22.68 -3.66 -1.46
CA ALA A 137 22.84 -2.51 -2.34
C ALA A 137 21.52 -1.86 -2.76
N MET A 138 20.39 -2.31 -2.21
CA MET A 138 19.07 -1.78 -2.53
C MET A 138 18.99 -0.27 -2.31
N ARG A 139 18.32 0.39 -3.26
CA ARG A 139 18.00 1.81 -3.23
C ARG A 139 16.59 2.05 -3.76
N SER A 140 15.88 3.03 -3.21
CA SER A 140 14.52 3.39 -3.63
C SER A 140 14.30 4.90 -3.51
N GLU A 141 13.41 5.45 -4.34
CA GLU A 141 12.84 6.79 -4.08
C GLU A 141 12.14 6.79 -2.71
N ALA A 142 12.35 7.87 -1.95
CA ALA A 142 11.64 8.13 -0.70
C ALA A 142 10.12 8.15 -0.90
N THR A 143 9.38 7.69 0.11
CA THR A 143 7.91 7.65 0.11
C THR A 143 7.35 8.39 1.32
N ALA A 144 6.05 8.69 1.29
CA ALA A 144 5.36 9.36 2.40
C ALA A 144 5.17 8.49 3.66
N ALA A 145 5.74 7.28 3.69
CA ALA A 145 5.67 6.39 4.85
C ALA A 145 6.43 6.92 6.07
N ALA A 146 7.47 7.74 5.84
CA ALA A 146 8.32 8.35 6.86
C ALA A 146 8.47 9.87 6.62
N GLU A 147 9.35 10.54 7.37
CA GLU A 147 9.57 11.98 7.33
C GLU A 147 10.31 12.49 6.08
N HIS A 148 10.86 11.58 5.27
CA HIS A 148 11.62 11.93 4.07
C HIS A 148 10.73 12.59 3.01
N LYS A 149 11.18 13.74 2.49
CA LYS A 149 10.45 14.54 1.50
C LYS A 149 11.10 14.45 0.12
N GLY A 150 10.27 14.48 -0.92
CA GLY A 150 10.70 14.51 -2.31
C GLY A 150 11.09 13.15 -2.87
N LYS A 151 11.51 13.13 -4.14
CA LYS A 151 11.89 11.91 -4.88
C LYS A 151 13.40 11.66 -4.85
N VAL A 152 13.98 11.65 -3.65
CA VAL A 152 15.42 11.39 -3.48
C VAL A 152 15.64 9.88 -3.42
N ILE A 153 16.68 9.39 -4.10
CA ILE A 153 17.07 7.97 -4.08
C ILE A 153 17.91 7.67 -2.84
N MET A 154 17.32 6.93 -1.90
CA MET A 154 17.92 6.56 -0.62
C MET A 154 18.45 5.12 -0.67
N HIS A 155 19.44 4.81 0.17
CA HIS A 155 19.82 3.43 0.46
C HIS A 155 18.81 2.82 1.42
N ASP A 156 18.39 1.60 1.11
CA ASP A 156 17.36 0.88 1.86
C ASP A 156 17.67 -0.64 1.80
N PRO A 157 18.79 -1.07 2.42
CA PRO A 157 19.30 -2.42 2.29
C PRO A 157 18.29 -3.43 2.85
N PHE A 158 17.86 -4.40 2.03
CA PHE A 158 16.84 -5.39 2.38
C PHE A 158 15.46 -4.80 2.76
N ALA A 159 15.19 -3.52 2.47
CA ALA A 159 14.00 -2.81 2.94
C ALA A 159 13.85 -2.78 4.48
N MET A 160 14.98 -2.61 5.18
CA MET A 160 15.15 -2.70 6.64
C MET A 160 16.04 -1.56 7.15
#